data_AF-A0A2D6RDU9-F1
#
_entry.id   AF-A0A2D6RDU9-F1
#
_cell.length_a   1.000
_cell.length_b   1.000
_cell.length_c   1.000
_cell.angle_alpha   90.00
_cell.angle_beta   90.00
_cell.angle_gamma   90.00
#
_symmetry.space_group_name_H-M   'P 1'
#
loop_
_entity.id
_entity.type
_entity.pdbx_description
1 polymer ?
#
loop_
_entity_poly.entity_id
_entity_poly.type
_entity_poly.pdbx_seq_one_letter_code
_entity_poly.pdbx_strand_id
1 'polypeptide(L)' 'MVDQRLKELEDEGMVIRKVISDRPIAVTYELTHFGKSALHILEELRVWSESNDVQINSK' A
#
# COMPACT_ATOMS: atom_id res chain seq x y z
N MET A 1 5.06 -11.87 6.04
CA MET A 1 5.99 -11.86 4.89
C MET A 1 5.53 -10.76 3.94
N VAL A 2 6.39 -9.77 3.64
CA VAL A 2 6.02 -8.55 2.89
C VAL A 2 5.71 -8.85 1.43
N ASP A 3 6.41 -9.83 0.86
CA ASP A 3 6.20 -10.39 -0.46
C ASP A 3 4.80 -10.97 -0.66
N GLN A 4 4.26 -11.68 0.34
CA GLN A 4 2.89 -12.21 0.28
C GLN A 4 1.85 -11.08 0.19
N ARG A 5 2.00 -10.01 0.98
CA ARG A 5 1.09 -8.86 0.96
C ARG A 5 1.20 -8.07 -0.34
N LEU A 6 2.41 -7.91 -0.88
CA LEU A 6 2.59 -7.26 -2.18
C LEU A 6 1.93 -8.06 -3.31
N LYS A 7 1.98 -9.39 -3.24
CA LYS A 7 1.30 -10.27 -4.20
C LYS A 7 -0.22 -10.15 -4.10
N GLU A 8 -0.78 -10.15 -2.90
CA GLU A 8 -2.22 -9.93 -2.68
C GLU A 8 -2.68 -8.58 -3.25
N LEU A 9 -1.91 -7.50 -3.00
CA LEU A 9 -2.21 -6.16 -3.54
C LEU A 9 -2.05 -6.07 -5.07
N GLU A 10 -1.15 -6.87 -5.66
CA GLU A 10 -1.02 -7.01 -7.11
C GLU A 10 -2.23 -7.75 -7.70
N ASP A 11 -2.65 -8.84 -7.08
CA ASP A 11 -3.83 -9.64 -7.48
C ASP A 11 -5.13 -8.82 -7.38
N GLU A 12 -5.22 -7.91 -6.40
CA GLU A 12 -6.35 -6.97 -6.23
C GLU A 12 -6.25 -5.71 -7.14
N GLY A 13 -5.19 -5.58 -7.94
CA GLY A 13 -4.99 -4.45 -8.86
C GLY A 13 -4.66 -3.12 -8.18
N MET A 14 -4.28 -3.15 -6.90
CA MET A 14 -3.88 -1.97 -6.13
C MET A 14 -2.41 -1.59 -6.34
N VAL A 15 -1.55 -2.58 -6.61
CA VAL A 15 -0.11 -2.38 -6.84
C VAL A 15 0.29 -2.98 -8.19
N ILE A 16 1.20 -2.32 -8.90
CA ILE A 16 1.88 -2.86 -10.09
C ILE A 16 3.32 -3.14 -9.74
N ARG A 17 3.77 -4.36 -10.08
CA ARG A 17 5.18 -4.76 -10.03
C ARG A 17 5.86 -4.45 -11.36
N LYS A 18 7.02 -3.79 -11.32
CA LYS A 18 7.87 -3.54 -12.48
C LYS A 18 9.26 -4.12 -12.29
N VAL A 19 9.77 -4.79 -13.33
CA VAL A 19 11.15 -5.26 -13.37
C VAL A 19 11.97 -4.24 -14.14
N ILE A 20 12.96 -3.67 -13.48
CA ILE A 20 13.96 -2.80 -14.09
C ILE A 20 15.11 -3.70 -14.50
N SER A 21 15.19 -3.98 -15.81
CA SER A 21 16.20 -4.86 -16.40
C SER A 21 17.54 -4.17 -16.68
N ASP A 22 17.72 -2.94 -16.20
CA ASP A 22 19.00 -2.22 -16.27
C ASP A 22 20.00 -2.80 -15.25
N ARG A 23 21.29 -2.48 -15.35
CA ARG A 23 22.31 -2.94 -14.38
C ARG A 23 22.45 -1.93 -13.25
N PRO A 24 22.15 -2.29 -11.99
CA PRO A 24 21.74 -3.60 -11.46
C PRO A 24 20.25 -3.91 -11.63
N ILE A 25 19.91 -5.20 -11.78
CA ILE A 25 18.51 -5.64 -11.90
C ILE A 25 17.77 -5.29 -10.62
N ALA A 26 16.65 -4.57 -10.75
CA ALA A 26 15.83 -4.14 -9.62
C ALA A 26 14.35 -4.47 -9.86
N VAL A 27 13.61 -4.62 -8.77
CA VAL A 27 12.15 -4.78 -8.80
C VAL A 27 11.55 -3.62 -8.02
N THR A 28 10.63 -2.90 -8.65
CA THR A 28 9.88 -1.82 -8.02
C THR A 28 8.41 -2.16 -7.94
N TYR A 29 7.76 -1.61 -6.92
CA TYR A 29 6.32 -1.72 -6.71
C TYR A 29 5.76 -0.30 -6.66
N GLU A 30 4.67 -0.07 -7.37
CA GLU A 30 4.02 1.24 -7.42
C GLU A 30 2.51 1.08 -7.25
N LEU A 31 1.88 2.00 -6.53
CA LEU A 31 0.41 2.04 -6.47
C LEU A 31 -0.18 2.38 -7.83
N THR A 32 -1.22 1.64 -8.21
CA THR A 32 -2.03 1.93 -9.40
C THR A 32 -2.87 3.18 -9.18
N HIS A 33 -3.53 3.67 -10.24
CA HIS A 33 -4.52 4.74 -10.08
C HIS A 33 -5.63 4.32 -9.10
N PHE A 34 -6.09 3.07 -9.19
CA PHE A 34 -7.05 2.50 -8.25
C PHE A 34 -6.49 2.41 -6.83
N GLY A 35 -5.28 1.88 -6.64
CA GLY A 35 -4.64 1.79 -5.32
C GLY A 35 -4.44 3.16 -4.66
N LYS A 36 -4.14 4.20 -5.43
CA LYS A 36 -4.04 5.58 -4.93
C LYS A 36 -5.38 6.14 -4.44
N SER A 37 -6.50 5.73 -5.02
CA SER A 37 -7.83 6.20 -4.57
C SER A 37 -8.14 5.79 -3.13
N ALA A 38 -7.63 4.64 -2.67
CA ALA A 38 -7.81 4.16 -1.30
C ALA A 38 -7.10 5.04 -0.26
N LEU A 39 -6.05 5.78 -0.64
CA LEU A 39 -5.32 6.66 0.28
C LEU A 39 -6.22 7.75 0.88
N HIS A 40 -7.22 8.21 0.15
CA HIS A 40 -8.15 9.22 0.65
C HIS A 40 -8.98 8.69 1.82
N ILE A 41 -9.52 7.48 1.68
CA ILE A 41 -10.32 6.82 2.72
C ILE A 41 -9.46 6.51 3.95
N LEU A 42 -8.22 6.05 3.72
CA LEU A 42 -7.27 5.77 4.80
C LEU A 42 -6.91 7.05 5.58
N GLU A 43 -6.78 8.18 4.89
CA GLU A 43 -6.52 9.46 5.53
C GLU A 43 -7.71 9.95 6.36
N GLU A 44 -8.93 9.83 5.84
CA GLU A 44 -10.13 10.15 6.61
C GLU A 44 -10.26 9.27 7.86
N LEU A 45 -9.96 7.97 7.71
CA LEU A 45 -9.95 7.02 8.83
C LEU A 45 -8.88 7.39 9.87
N ARG A 46 -7.69 7.83 9.43
CA ARG A 46 -6.62 8.32 10.31
C ARG A 46 -7.09 9.54 11.11
N VAL A 47 -7.64 10.54 10.43
CA VAL A 47 -8.16 11.76 11.06
C VAL A 47 -9.26 11.44 12.08
N TRP A 48 -10.19 10.56 11.72
CA TRP A 48 -11.25 10.12 12.62
C TRP A 48 -10.68 9.39 13.84
N SER A 49 -9.74 8.47 13.64
CA SER A 49 -9.10 7.70 14.71
C SER A 49 -8.38 8.62 15.70
N GLU A 50 -7.63 9.60 15.19
CA GLU A 50 -6.92 10.60 16.00
C GLU A 50 -7.89 11.52 16.76
N SER A 51 -8.99 11.91 16.12
CA SER A 51 -10.00 12.79 16.74
C SER A 51 -10.79 12.10 17.85
N ASN A 52 -10.84 10.77 17.87
CA ASN A 52 -11.61 9.98 18.82
C ASN A 52 -10.73 9.22 19.83
N ASP A 53 -9.44 9.57 19.93
CA ASP A 53 -8.45 8.92 20.81
C ASP A 53 -8.52 7.37 20.71
N VAL A 54 -8.74 6.87 19.49
CA VAL A 54 -8.80 5.43 19.27
C VAL A 54 -7.40 4.88 19.51
N GLN A 55 -7.23 4.25 20.66
CA GLN A 55 -6.01 3.56 21.05
C GLN A 55 -5.81 2.38 20.09
N ILE A 56 -5.09 2.61 19.00
CA ILE A 56 -4.59 1.52 18.18
C ILE A 56 -3.51 0.84 19.01
N ASN A 57 -3.87 -0.24 19.70
CA ASN A 57 -2.92 -1.07 20.44
C ASN A 57 -1.84 -1.57 19.47
N SER A 58 -0.73 -0.84 19.37
CA SER A 58 0.50 -1.30 18.74
C SER A 58 1.12 -2.36 19.65
N LYS A 59 0.85 -3.63 19.34
CA LYS A 59 1.59 -4.76 19.89
C LYS A 59 2.68 -5.19 18.92
#